data_AF-A0A0K8QBA3-F1
#
_entry.id   AF-A0A0K8QBA3-F1
#
_cell.length_a   1.000
_cell.length_b   1.000
_cell.length_c   1.000
_cell.angle_alpha   90.00
_cell.angle_beta   90.00
_cell.angle_gamma   90.00
#
_symmetry.space_group_name_H-M   'P 1'
#
loop_
_entity.id
_entity.type
_entity.pdbx_description
1 polymer ?
#
loop_
_entity_poly.entity_id
_entity_poly.type
_entity_poly.pdbx_seq_one_letter_code
_entity_poly.pdbx_strand_id
1 'polypeptide(L)'
;MVIVGLGITLWASDAASRMSPIDAANFGFGQTGSAVFLRSFLAQADLFGYGMLAAVAVVVIHERGVERVQTRVKAALVLVAALIELLALEFARPVISTVSGVAAALVLLAVVLPSSRGDDLNRTARVLEWLPFRFTGVMSYSIYLWHLPVIFWLMGHHRTFGQNTLALPLNGLLVLAITLSLSTLTYYFVERPAMKLKRPALKVQQPEPQQELSVKR
;
A
#
# COMPACT_ATOMS: atom_id res chain seq x y z
N MET A 1 13.26 14.45 -3.03
CA MET A 1 12.57 13.17 -3.29
C MET A 1 11.39 13.35 -4.23
N VAL A 2 10.35 14.11 -3.84
CA VAL A 2 9.17 14.35 -4.69
C VAL A 2 9.52 14.90 -6.08
N ILE A 3 10.32 15.97 -6.15
CA ILE A 3 10.73 16.59 -7.43
C ILE A 3 11.44 15.59 -8.35
N VAL A 4 12.33 14.77 -7.77
CA VAL A 4 13.12 13.78 -8.53
C VAL A 4 12.21 12.68 -9.10
N GLY A 5 11.35 12.08 -8.26
CA GLY A 5 10.43 11.04 -8.73
C GLY A 5 9.41 11.58 -9.72
N LEU A 6 8.84 12.78 -9.50
CA LEU A 6 7.96 13.44 -10.46
C LEU A 6 8.65 13.71 -11.80
N GLY A 7 9.89 14.21 -11.77
CA GLY A 7 10.67 14.43 -12.99
C GLY A 7 10.88 13.14 -13.79
N ILE A 8 11.19 12.04 -13.09
CA ILE A 8 11.35 10.72 -13.70
C ILE A 8 10.03 10.19 -14.25
N THR A 9 8.92 10.33 -13.51
CA THR A 9 7.58 9.92 -13.96
C THR A 9 7.14 10.70 -15.20
N LEU A 10 7.35 12.02 -15.22
CA LEU A 10 7.01 12.87 -16.36
C LEU A 10 7.84 12.51 -17.59
N TRP A 11 9.15 12.33 -17.41
CA TRP A 11 10.03 11.86 -18.48
C TRP A 11 9.61 10.48 -19.00
N ALA A 12 9.33 9.53 -18.10
CA ALA A 12 8.91 8.19 -18.47
C ALA A 12 7.56 8.18 -19.21
N SER A 13 6.64 9.07 -18.81
CA SER A 13 5.35 9.26 -19.45
C SER A 13 5.49 9.85 -20.85
N ASP A 14 6.31 10.90 -21.01
CA ASP A 14 6.60 11.50 -22.32
C ASP A 14 7.30 10.48 -23.24
N ALA A 15 8.30 9.75 -22.74
CA ALA A 15 8.99 8.71 -23.49
C ALA A 15 8.02 7.62 -23.96
N ALA A 16 7.17 7.11 -23.05
CA ALA A 16 6.20 6.07 -23.37
C ALA A 16 5.12 6.55 -24.37
N SER A 17 4.76 7.83 -24.36
CA SER A 17 3.74 8.38 -25.27
C SER A 17 4.15 8.37 -26.75
N ARG A 18 5.46 8.27 -27.02
CA ARG A 18 6.04 8.24 -28.38
C ARG A 18 6.30 6.82 -28.88
N MET A 19 6.03 5.81 -28.05
CA MET A 19 6.33 4.40 -28.33
C MET A 19 5.08 3.65 -28.79
N SER A 20 5.28 2.54 -29.51
CA SER A 20 4.18 1.59 -29.73
C SER A 20 3.73 0.99 -28.39
N PRO A 21 2.50 0.48 -28.26
CA PRO A 21 2.04 -0.13 -27.01
C PRO A 21 2.94 -1.27 -26.50
N ILE A 22 3.55 -2.04 -27.40
CA ILE A 22 4.45 -3.15 -27.07
C ILE A 22 5.79 -2.60 -26.58
N ASP A 23 6.33 -1.58 -27.24
CA ASP A 23 7.60 -0.97 -26.84
C ASP A 23 7.46 -0.24 -25.51
N ALA A 24 6.35 0.46 -25.27
CA ALA A 24 6.03 1.06 -23.98
C ALA A 24 5.91 0.01 -22.86
N ALA A 25 5.32 -1.16 -23.16
CA ALA A 25 5.25 -2.27 -22.22
C ALA A 25 6.65 -2.83 -21.91
N ASN A 26 7.52 -3.00 -22.91
CA ASN A 26 8.90 -3.44 -22.73
C ASN A 26 9.79 -2.40 -22.03
N PHE A 27 9.55 -1.12 -22.28
CA PHE A 27 10.22 0.00 -21.62
C PHE A 27 9.93 0.01 -20.11
N GLY A 28 8.69 -0.30 -19.72
CA GLY A 28 8.26 -0.40 -18.34
C GLY A 28 8.62 -1.75 -17.70
N PHE A 29 8.14 -2.86 -18.23
CA PHE A 29 8.19 -4.17 -17.57
C PHE A 29 9.03 -5.22 -18.30
N GLY A 30 9.72 -4.84 -19.38
CA GLY A 30 10.58 -5.75 -20.14
C GLY A 30 11.94 -5.97 -19.48
N GLN A 31 12.78 -6.78 -20.15
CA GLN A 31 14.17 -7.04 -19.74
C GLN A 31 15.11 -5.92 -20.20
N THR A 32 14.78 -4.67 -19.87
CA THR A 32 15.48 -3.47 -20.32
C THR A 32 16.06 -2.70 -19.14
N GLY A 33 17.14 -1.93 -19.37
CA GLY A 33 17.70 -1.05 -18.35
C GLY A 33 16.72 0.01 -17.86
N SER A 34 15.83 0.49 -18.73
CA SER A 34 14.76 1.43 -18.37
C SER A 34 13.77 0.80 -17.40
N ALA A 35 13.38 -0.46 -17.61
CA ALA A 35 12.50 -1.17 -16.70
C ALA A 35 13.11 -1.26 -15.30
N VAL A 36 14.39 -1.66 -15.20
CA VAL A 36 15.13 -1.71 -13.93
C VAL A 36 15.21 -0.32 -13.29
N PHE A 37 15.58 0.71 -14.05
CA PHE A 37 15.69 2.08 -13.55
C PHE A 37 14.36 2.59 -12.99
N LEU A 38 13.25 2.38 -13.68
CA LEU A 38 11.92 2.83 -13.26
C LEU A 38 11.39 2.09 -12.02
N ARG A 39 11.97 0.94 -11.64
CA ARG A 39 11.66 0.22 -10.38
C ARG A 39 12.73 0.42 -9.32
N SER A 40 13.75 1.22 -9.62
CA SER A 40 14.77 1.58 -8.64
C SER A 40 14.22 2.53 -7.59
N PHE A 41 14.88 2.55 -6.43
CA PHE A 41 14.56 3.47 -5.35
C PHE A 41 14.55 4.93 -5.81
N LEU A 42 15.46 5.32 -6.70
CA LEU A 42 15.58 6.70 -7.16
C LEU A 42 14.36 7.14 -7.98
N ALA A 43 13.88 6.25 -8.86
CA ALA A 43 12.70 6.51 -9.68
C ALA A 43 11.41 6.53 -8.85
N GLN A 44 11.35 5.80 -7.75
CA GLN A 44 10.19 5.70 -6.86
C GLN A 44 10.33 6.53 -5.58
N ALA A 45 11.30 7.46 -5.53
CA ALA A 45 11.59 8.25 -4.34
C ALA A 45 10.44 9.20 -3.97
N ASP A 46 9.59 9.59 -4.94
CA ASP A 46 8.40 10.41 -4.71
C ASP A 46 7.38 9.71 -3.80
N LEU A 47 7.23 8.38 -3.90
CA LEU A 47 6.33 7.61 -3.03
C LEU A 47 6.65 7.80 -1.54
N PHE A 48 7.95 7.75 -1.19
CA PHE A 48 8.41 8.09 0.16
C PHE A 48 8.19 9.57 0.47
N GLY A 49 8.41 10.44 -0.52
CA GLY A 49 8.15 11.86 -0.44
C GLY A 49 6.73 12.20 -0.01
N TYR A 50 5.71 11.58 -0.61
CA TYR A 50 4.31 11.81 -0.25
C TYR A 50 4.01 11.36 1.18
N GLY A 51 4.57 10.23 1.62
CA GLY A 51 4.46 9.78 3.02
C GLY A 51 5.12 10.77 4.00
N MET A 52 6.30 11.28 3.68
CA MET A 52 6.96 12.30 4.49
C MET A 52 6.17 13.60 4.57
N LEU A 53 5.59 14.06 3.46
CA LEU A 53 4.73 15.24 3.45
C LEU A 53 3.49 15.05 4.33
N ALA A 54 2.85 13.88 4.27
CA ALA A 54 1.75 13.55 5.16
C ALA A 54 2.19 13.55 6.64
N ALA A 55 3.35 12.98 6.95
CA ALA A 55 3.90 12.98 8.31
C ALA A 55 4.20 14.39 8.83
N VAL A 56 4.83 15.24 8.01
CA VAL A 56 5.07 16.65 8.34
C VAL A 56 3.75 17.38 8.57
N ALA A 57 2.72 17.15 7.73
CA ALA A 57 1.41 17.73 7.94
C ALA A 57 0.80 17.34 9.30
N VAL A 58 0.91 16.06 9.68
CA VAL A 58 0.47 15.58 11.00
C VAL A 58 1.24 16.28 12.13
N VAL A 59 2.57 16.39 12.03
CA VAL A 59 3.40 17.04 13.05
C VAL A 59 3.02 18.52 13.19
N VAL A 60 2.89 19.25 12.09
CA VAL A 60 2.50 20.68 12.10
C VAL A 60 1.11 20.87 12.72
N ILE A 61 0.16 19.97 12.43
CA ILE A 61 -1.18 20.01 13.01
C ILE A 61 -1.12 19.79 14.53
N HIS A 62 -0.29 18.85 14.98
CA HIS A 62 -0.08 18.58 16.40
C HIS A 62 0.62 19.74 17.12
N GLU A 63 1.66 20.34 16.53
CA GLU A 63 2.37 21.49 17.09
C GLU A 63 1.48 22.74 17.19
N ARG A 64 0.51 22.90 16.29
CA ARG A 64 -0.50 23.97 16.35
C ARG A 64 -1.58 23.74 17.42
N GLY A 65 -1.48 22.67 18.22
CA GLY A 65 -2.44 22.35 19.27
C GLY A 65 -3.79 21.90 18.73
N VAL A 66 -3.86 21.40 17.49
CA VAL A 66 -5.11 20.89 16.93
C VAL A 66 -5.40 19.53 17.53
N GLU A 67 -6.25 19.51 18.55
CA GLU A 67 -6.61 18.27 19.25
C GLU A 67 -7.66 17.43 18.51
N ARG A 68 -8.37 18.01 17.54
CA ARG A 68 -9.43 17.31 16.79
C ARG A 68 -9.53 17.79 15.35
N VAL A 69 -9.63 16.83 14.43
CA VAL A 69 -10.06 17.06 13.04
C VAL A 69 -11.42 16.43 12.80
N GLN A 70 -12.32 17.18 12.17
CA GLN A 70 -13.70 16.75 11.91
C GLN A 70 -13.76 15.52 10.98
N THR A 71 -14.68 14.60 11.29
CA THR A 71 -15.00 13.39 10.50
C THR A 71 -15.19 13.70 9.01
N ARG A 72 -15.94 14.74 8.65
CA ARG A 72 -16.16 15.10 7.23
C ARG A 72 -14.87 15.42 6.46
N VAL A 73 -13.86 15.98 7.12
CA VAL A 73 -12.56 16.30 6.48
C VAL A 73 -11.82 15.01 6.16
N LYS A 74 -11.80 14.07 7.09
CA LYS A 74 -11.17 12.76 6.88
C LYS A 74 -11.91 11.94 5.84
N ALA A 75 -13.25 11.95 5.86
CA ALA A 75 -14.07 11.33 4.84
C ALA A 75 -13.78 11.93 3.45
N ALA A 76 -13.67 13.27 3.37
CA ALA A 76 -13.29 13.94 2.13
C ALA A 76 -11.89 13.51 1.65
N LEU A 77 -10.89 13.39 2.53
CA LEU A 77 -9.56 12.90 2.16
C LEU A 77 -9.62 11.47 1.56
N VAL A 78 -10.40 10.57 2.18
CA VAL A 78 -10.59 9.20 1.67
C VAL A 78 -11.36 9.19 0.34
N LEU A 79 -12.41 10.01 0.21
CA LEU A 79 -13.17 10.13 -1.04
C LEU A 79 -12.32 10.70 -2.18
N VAL A 80 -11.49 11.70 -1.88
CA VAL A 80 -10.53 12.26 -2.84
C VAL A 80 -9.50 11.20 -3.24
N ALA A 81 -8.97 10.44 -2.29
CA ALA A 81 -8.06 9.33 -2.61
C ALA A 81 -8.72 8.27 -3.50
N ALA A 82 -9.97 7.90 -3.21
CA ALA A 82 -10.73 6.95 -4.03
C ALA A 82 -11.02 7.48 -5.44
N LEU A 83 -11.35 8.77 -5.56
CA LEU A 83 -11.55 9.43 -6.85
C LEU A 83 -10.25 9.50 -7.65
N ILE A 84 -9.15 9.85 -6.99
CA ILE A 84 -7.81 9.86 -7.59
C ILE A 84 -7.48 8.47 -8.16
N GLU A 85 -7.71 7.40 -7.40
CA GLU A 85 -7.44 6.04 -7.86
C GLU A 85 -8.39 5.60 -8.99
N LEU A 86 -9.68 5.99 -8.93
CA LEU A 86 -10.64 5.70 -9.99
C LEU A 86 -10.23 6.37 -11.32
N LEU A 87 -9.81 7.63 -11.26
CA LEU A 87 -9.32 8.36 -12.42
C LEU A 87 -7.97 7.81 -12.91
N ALA A 88 -7.11 7.31 -12.01
CA ALA A 88 -5.82 6.73 -12.34
C ALA A 88 -5.93 5.55 -13.33
N LEU A 89 -7.06 4.83 -13.34
CA LEU A 89 -7.31 3.71 -14.25
C LEU A 89 -7.26 4.11 -15.73
N GLU A 90 -7.43 5.39 -16.05
CA GLU A 90 -7.38 5.91 -17.42
C GLU A 90 -5.97 6.34 -17.88
N PHE A 91 -4.99 6.39 -16.99
CA PHE A 91 -3.66 6.94 -17.29
C PHE A 91 -2.62 5.88 -17.70
N ALA A 92 -1.54 6.34 -18.33
CA ALA A 92 -0.38 5.51 -18.66
C ALA A 92 0.36 5.01 -17.40
N ARG A 93 0.95 3.81 -17.53
CA ARG A 93 1.57 3.03 -16.44
C ARG A 93 2.54 3.78 -15.51
N PRO A 94 3.38 4.74 -15.96
CA PRO A 94 4.29 5.44 -15.04
C PRO A 94 3.58 6.39 -14.08
N VAL A 95 2.52 7.07 -14.56
CA VAL A 95 1.80 8.10 -13.80
C VAL A 95 0.95 7.46 -12.69
N ILE A 96 0.42 6.26 -12.94
CA ILE A 96 -0.38 5.51 -11.96
C ILE A 96 0.36 5.36 -10.64
N SER A 97 1.65 5.00 -10.65
CA SER A 97 2.40 4.80 -9.40
C SER A 97 2.48 6.08 -8.56
N THR A 98 2.78 7.22 -9.18
CA THR A 98 2.82 8.52 -8.52
C THR A 98 1.44 8.90 -7.95
N VAL A 99 0.40 8.71 -8.75
CA VAL A 99 -0.99 9.06 -8.38
C VAL A 99 -1.49 8.19 -7.22
N SER A 100 -1.24 6.88 -7.27
CA SER A 100 -1.54 5.96 -6.17
C SER A 100 -0.72 6.28 -4.91
N GLY A 101 0.51 6.78 -5.05
CA GLY A 101 1.32 7.27 -3.92
C GLY A 101 0.67 8.45 -3.19
N VAL A 102 0.12 9.42 -3.95
CA VAL A 102 -0.64 10.54 -3.38
C VAL A 102 -1.93 10.05 -2.72
N ALA A 103 -2.69 9.18 -3.38
CA ALA A 103 -3.90 8.60 -2.81
C ALA A 103 -3.63 7.86 -1.49
N ALA A 104 -2.58 7.04 -1.45
CA ALA A 104 -2.13 6.35 -0.24
C ALA A 104 -1.75 7.32 0.88
N ALA A 105 -1.01 8.39 0.57
CA ALA A 105 -0.66 9.42 1.55
C ALA A 105 -1.89 10.14 2.12
N LEU A 106 -2.91 10.42 1.31
CA LEU A 106 -4.17 11.01 1.77
C LEU A 106 -4.95 10.06 2.69
N VAL A 107 -4.99 8.76 2.38
CA VAL A 107 -5.60 7.74 3.25
C VAL A 107 -4.84 7.65 4.58
N LEU A 108 -3.50 7.57 4.53
CA LEU A 108 -2.67 7.55 5.74
C LEU A 108 -2.90 8.80 6.60
N LEU A 109 -2.93 9.98 5.97
CA LEU A 109 -3.24 11.24 6.65
C LEU A 109 -4.62 11.17 7.31
N ALA A 110 -5.66 10.74 6.60
CA ALA A 110 -7.01 10.61 7.16
C ALA A 110 -7.07 9.68 8.38
N VAL A 111 -6.30 8.59 8.37
CA VAL A 111 -6.22 7.61 9.48
C VAL A 111 -5.45 8.16 10.68
N VAL A 112 -4.34 8.86 10.45
CA VAL A 112 -3.41 9.31 11.51
C VAL A 112 -3.84 10.63 12.16
N LEU A 113 -4.59 11.48 11.45
CA LEU A 113 -5.05 12.76 12.00
C LEU A 113 -5.80 12.57 13.34
N PRO A 114 -5.70 13.52 14.29
CA PRO A 114 -6.32 13.37 15.60
C PRO A 114 -7.86 13.32 15.48
N SER A 115 -8.48 12.39 16.20
CA SER A 115 -9.95 12.19 16.29
C SER A 115 -10.39 12.34 17.74
N SER A 116 -11.56 12.95 18.00
CA SER A 116 -12.16 12.84 19.33
C SER A 116 -12.55 11.39 19.62
N ARG A 117 -12.36 10.97 20.88
CA ARG A 117 -12.99 9.75 21.43
C ARG A 117 -14.51 9.91 21.33
N GLY A 118 -15.10 9.35 20.27
CA GLY A 118 -16.54 9.42 19.99
C GLY A 118 -16.91 9.64 18.52
N ASP A 119 -15.98 10.09 17.67
CA ASP A 119 -16.26 10.30 16.24
C ASP A 119 -16.23 9.00 15.43
N ASP A 120 -17.18 8.88 14.50
CA ASP A 120 -17.38 7.70 13.63
C ASP A 120 -16.16 7.32 12.78
N LEU A 121 -15.18 8.21 12.57
CA LEU A 121 -13.96 7.91 11.82
C LEU A 121 -12.79 7.39 12.67
N ASN A 122 -12.84 7.51 13.99
CA ASN A 122 -12.02 6.63 14.85
C ASN A 122 -12.53 5.19 14.78
N ARG A 123 -13.75 4.97 14.25
CA ARG A 123 -14.18 3.64 13.82
C ARG A 123 -13.44 3.19 12.56
N THR A 124 -12.91 4.06 11.69
CA THR A 124 -12.12 3.62 10.53
C THR A 124 -10.79 3.00 10.96
N ALA A 125 -10.10 3.60 11.94
CA ALA A 125 -8.96 2.97 12.60
C ALA A 125 -9.37 1.63 13.26
N ARG A 126 -10.50 1.62 13.96
CA ARG A 126 -11.08 0.39 14.55
C ARG A 126 -11.53 -0.65 13.50
N VAL A 127 -11.91 -0.24 12.30
CA VAL A 127 -12.26 -1.09 11.15
C VAL A 127 -11.00 -1.62 10.50
N LEU A 128 -9.91 -0.84 10.41
CA LEU A 128 -8.60 -1.37 10.04
C LEU A 128 -8.06 -2.36 11.09
N GLU A 129 -8.39 -2.15 12.37
CA GLU A 129 -8.15 -3.11 13.46
C GLU A 129 -9.12 -4.29 13.47
N TRP A 130 -10.17 -4.27 12.62
CA TRP A 130 -11.11 -5.37 12.51
C TRP A 130 -10.39 -6.61 11.95
N LEU A 131 -10.80 -7.76 12.47
CA LEU A 131 -10.18 -9.06 12.24
C LEU A 131 -9.85 -9.38 10.76
N PRO A 132 -10.72 -9.13 9.76
CA PRO A 132 -10.40 -9.41 8.36
C PRO A 132 -9.32 -8.50 7.78
N PHE A 133 -9.32 -7.19 8.07
CA PHE A 133 -8.29 -6.27 7.56
C PHE A 133 -6.92 -6.57 8.16
N ARG A 134 -6.90 -6.85 9.46
CA ARG A 134 -5.67 -7.30 10.14
C ARG A 134 -5.18 -8.63 9.56
N PHE A 135 -6.08 -9.58 9.26
CA PHE A 135 -5.74 -10.86 8.64
C PHE A 135 -5.18 -10.68 7.22
N THR A 136 -5.76 -9.78 6.42
CA THR A 136 -5.22 -9.42 5.10
C THR A 136 -3.83 -8.82 5.20
N GLY A 137 -3.57 -7.96 6.19
CA GLY A 137 -2.23 -7.42 6.44
C GLY A 137 -1.21 -8.51 6.76
N VAL A 138 -1.59 -9.49 7.58
CA VAL A 138 -0.73 -10.64 7.91
C VAL A 138 -0.47 -11.52 6.67
N MET A 139 -1.45 -11.70 5.79
CA MET A 139 -1.28 -12.47 4.55
C MET A 139 -0.72 -11.64 3.38
N SER A 140 -0.34 -10.39 3.59
CA SER A 140 0.08 -9.48 2.52
C SER A 140 1.23 -10.04 1.68
N TYR A 141 2.16 -10.76 2.31
CA TYR A 141 3.25 -11.44 1.62
C TYR A 141 2.74 -12.55 0.70
N SER A 142 1.88 -13.43 1.22
CA SER A 142 1.26 -14.50 0.44
C SER A 142 0.44 -13.96 -0.74
N ILE A 143 -0.30 -12.85 -0.55
CA ILE A 143 -1.04 -12.15 -1.61
C ILE A 143 -0.10 -11.61 -2.68
N TYR A 144 0.99 -10.96 -2.27
CA TYR A 144 2.00 -10.45 -3.17
C TYR A 144 2.62 -11.57 -4.03
N LEU A 145 2.86 -12.74 -3.47
CA LEU A 145 3.41 -13.87 -4.25
C LEU A 145 2.46 -14.35 -5.34
N TRP A 146 1.16 -14.46 -5.06
CA TRP A 146 0.23 -15.12 -5.97
C TRP A 146 -0.46 -14.20 -6.97
N HIS A 147 -0.62 -12.90 -6.68
CA HIS A 147 -1.41 -12.03 -7.54
C HIS A 147 -0.86 -11.96 -8.98
N LEU A 148 0.45 -11.77 -9.19
CA LEU A 148 1.06 -11.71 -10.52
C LEU A 148 1.03 -13.06 -11.26
N PRO A 149 1.44 -14.20 -10.67
CA PRO A 149 1.30 -15.50 -11.31
C PRO A 149 -0.13 -15.81 -11.76
N VAL A 150 -1.13 -15.50 -10.92
CA VAL A 150 -2.54 -15.70 -11.25
C VAL A 150 -2.95 -14.82 -12.45
N ILE A 151 -2.56 -13.54 -12.44
CA ILE A 151 -2.82 -12.62 -13.54
C ILE A 151 -2.20 -13.14 -14.85
N PHE A 152 -0.90 -13.48 -14.84
CA PHE A 152 -0.22 -13.98 -16.03
C PHE A 152 -0.78 -15.32 -16.51
N TRP A 153 -1.14 -16.22 -15.60
CA TRP A 153 -1.74 -17.50 -15.94
C TRP A 153 -3.11 -17.34 -16.61
N LEU A 154 -3.99 -16.49 -16.04
CA LEU A 154 -5.31 -16.23 -16.60
C LEU A 154 -5.24 -15.56 -17.98
N MET A 155 -4.35 -14.57 -18.13
CA MET A 155 -4.15 -13.88 -19.42
C MET A 155 -3.55 -14.82 -20.47
N GLY A 156 -2.52 -15.60 -20.11
CA GLY A 156 -1.85 -16.51 -21.03
C GLY A 156 -2.72 -17.67 -21.53
N HIS A 157 -3.72 -18.10 -20.75
CA HIS A 157 -4.65 -19.16 -21.13
C HIS A 157 -5.99 -18.65 -21.66
N HIS A 158 -6.11 -17.34 -21.93
CA HIS A 158 -7.37 -16.71 -22.37
C HIS A 158 -8.57 -17.03 -21.47
N ARG A 159 -8.35 -17.18 -20.15
CA ARG A 159 -9.39 -17.51 -19.14
C ARG A 159 -10.05 -16.28 -18.52
N THR A 160 -9.93 -15.13 -19.17
CA THR A 160 -10.55 -13.86 -18.78
C THR A 160 -11.92 -13.70 -19.44
N PHE A 161 -12.84 -12.95 -18.83
CA PHE A 161 -14.20 -12.64 -19.33
C PHE A 161 -14.24 -11.73 -20.59
N GLY A 162 -13.15 -11.64 -21.34
CA GLY A 162 -12.98 -10.74 -22.49
C GLY A 162 -12.48 -9.34 -22.12
N GLN A 163 -12.57 -8.41 -23.08
CA GLN A 163 -12.07 -7.02 -22.97
C GLN A 163 -13.21 -5.97 -22.86
N ASN A 164 -14.45 -6.41 -22.69
CA ASN A 164 -15.59 -5.48 -22.57
C ASN A 164 -15.54 -4.70 -21.25
N THR A 165 -16.25 -3.56 -21.17
CA THR A 165 -16.27 -2.69 -19.98
C THR A 165 -16.70 -3.42 -18.70
N LEU A 166 -17.64 -4.37 -18.81
CA LEU A 166 -18.07 -5.22 -17.69
C LEU A 166 -17.08 -6.35 -17.36
N ALA A 167 -16.18 -6.71 -18.28
CA ALA A 167 -15.22 -7.78 -18.08
C ALA A 167 -14.09 -7.37 -17.12
N LEU A 168 -13.72 -6.08 -17.08
CA LEU A 168 -12.65 -5.58 -16.22
C LEU A 168 -12.92 -5.80 -14.72
N PRO A 169 -14.06 -5.39 -14.14
CA PRO A 169 -14.35 -5.67 -12.73
C PRO A 169 -14.51 -7.16 -12.44
N LEU A 170 -15.08 -7.94 -13.38
CA LEU A 170 -15.22 -9.38 -13.24
C LEU A 170 -13.88 -10.12 -13.25
N ASN A 171 -12.96 -9.73 -14.12
CA ASN A 171 -11.58 -10.23 -14.15
C ASN A 171 -10.85 -9.88 -12.85
N GLY A 172 -11.02 -8.66 -12.34
CA GLY A 172 -10.47 -8.24 -11.05
C GLY A 172 -10.98 -9.09 -9.88
N LEU A 173 -12.30 -9.31 -9.81
CA LEU A 173 -12.94 -10.19 -8.83
C LEU A 173 -12.44 -11.63 -8.93
N LEU A 174 -12.29 -12.16 -10.15
CA LEU A 174 -11.77 -13.50 -10.39
C LEU A 174 -10.32 -13.65 -9.89
N VAL A 175 -9.45 -12.71 -10.27
CA VAL A 175 -8.06 -12.67 -9.81
C VAL A 175 -8.01 -12.57 -8.28
N LEU A 176 -8.82 -11.70 -7.69
CA LEU A 176 -8.88 -11.51 -6.23
C LEU A 176 -9.32 -12.80 -5.54
N ALA A 177 -10.38 -13.46 -6.02
CA ALA A 177 -10.89 -14.69 -5.45
C ALA A 177 -9.85 -15.82 -5.48
N ILE A 178 -9.20 -16.03 -6.63
CA ILE A 178 -8.15 -17.05 -6.78
C ILE A 178 -6.94 -16.71 -5.91
N THR A 179 -6.48 -15.46 -5.96
CA THR A 179 -5.31 -14.99 -5.20
C THR A 179 -5.54 -15.15 -3.70
N LEU A 180 -6.68 -14.71 -3.17
CA LEU A 180 -7.00 -14.85 -1.75
C LEU A 180 -7.09 -16.32 -1.33
N SER A 181 -7.63 -17.19 -2.19
CA SER A 181 -7.72 -18.62 -1.92
C SER A 181 -6.33 -19.26 -1.81
N LEU A 182 -5.46 -19.02 -2.81
CA LEU A 182 -4.09 -19.52 -2.81
C LEU A 182 -3.24 -18.93 -1.69
N SER A 183 -3.43 -17.64 -1.41
CA SER A 183 -2.73 -16.94 -0.33
C SER A 183 -3.13 -17.49 1.04
N THR A 184 -4.42 -17.80 1.24
CA THR A 184 -4.89 -18.39 2.50
C THR A 184 -4.28 -19.77 2.71
N LEU A 185 -4.26 -20.62 1.67
CA LEU A 185 -3.62 -21.93 1.74
C LEU A 185 -2.12 -21.79 2.05
N THR A 186 -1.42 -20.94 1.31
CA THR A 186 0.03 -20.72 1.48
C THR A 186 0.35 -20.19 2.89
N TYR A 187 -0.46 -19.25 3.37
CA TYR A 187 -0.30 -18.69 4.71
C TYR A 187 -0.46 -19.76 5.79
N TYR A 188 -1.51 -20.59 5.74
CA TYR A 188 -1.74 -21.60 6.77
C TYR A 188 -0.74 -22.76 6.71
N PHE A 189 -0.33 -23.20 5.52
CA PHE A 189 0.51 -24.39 5.35
C PHE A 189 2.01 -24.11 5.30
N VAL A 190 2.45 -22.90 4.93
CA VAL A 190 3.86 -22.57 4.76
C VAL A 190 4.28 -21.46 5.70
N GLU A 191 3.61 -20.32 5.63
CA GLU A 191 4.04 -19.10 6.34
C GLU A 191 3.85 -19.23 7.87
N ARG A 192 2.66 -19.62 8.32
CA ARG A 192 2.33 -19.79 9.74
C ARG A 192 3.22 -20.84 10.44
N PRO A 193 3.50 -22.03 9.89
CA PRO A 193 4.44 -22.96 10.51
C PRO A 193 5.88 -22.42 10.51
N ALA A 194 6.34 -21.79 9.42
CA ALA A 194 7.67 -21.18 9.36
C ALA A 194 7.88 -20.07 10.40
N MET A 195 6.85 -19.24 10.64
CA MET A 195 6.89 -18.21 11.68
C MET A 195 6.92 -18.79 13.10
N LYS A 196 6.29 -19.95 13.34
CA LYS A 196 6.35 -20.65 14.64
C LYS A 196 7.75 -21.23 14.90
N LEU A 197 8.44 -21.70 13.86
CA LEU A 197 9.81 -22.20 13.93
C LEU A 197 10.83 -21.08 14.20
N LYS A 198 10.59 -19.86 13.70
CA LYS A 198 11.42 -18.67 13.91
C LYS A 198 11.22 -17.95 15.26
N ARG A 199 10.66 -18.60 16.29
CA ARG A 199 10.69 -18.07 17.66
C ARG A 199 11.87 -18.66 18.46
N PRO A 200 13.14 -18.19 18.28
CA PRO A 200 14.06 -18.24 19.40
C PRO A 200 13.57 -17.24 20.45
N ALA A 201 13.64 -17.65 21.72
CA ALA A 201 13.16 -16.91 22.86
C ALA A 201 13.69 -15.47 22.89
N LEU A 202 12.90 -14.49 22.44
CA LEU A 202 12.96 -13.13 22.98
C LEU A 202 12.38 -13.20 24.38
N LYS A 203 13.18 -13.76 25.29
CA LYS A 203 13.08 -13.52 26.72
C LYS A 203 13.40 -12.03 26.86
N VAL A 204 12.36 -11.19 26.79
CA VAL A 204 12.47 -9.83 27.26
C VAL A 204 12.84 -9.97 28.73
N GLN A 205 14.13 -9.82 29.05
CA GLN A 205 14.57 -9.62 30.42
C GLN A 205 13.87 -8.36 30.89
N GLN A 206 12.76 -8.54 31.60
CA GLN A 206 12.20 -7.48 32.42
C GLN A 206 13.29 -7.12 33.42
N PRO A 207 13.71 -5.84 33.51
CA PRO A 207 14.64 -5.45 34.57
C PRO A 207 13.98 -5.81 35.91
N GLU A 208 14.68 -6.59 36.73
CA GLU A 208 14.26 -6.94 38.08
C GLU A 208 13.87 -5.66 38.83
N PRO A 209 12.75 -5.65 39.58
CA PRO A 209 12.48 -4.58 40.51
C PRO A 209 13.64 -4.57 41.51
N GLN A 210 14.39 -3.46 41.56
CA GLN A 210 15.35 -3.19 42.63
C GLN A 210 14.59 -3.04 43.97
N GLN A 211 14.18 -4.16 44.54
CA GLN A 211 13.75 -4.30 45.92
C GLN A 211 14.90 -4.95 46.67
N GLU A 212 15.87 -4.14 47.10
CA GLU A 212 16.61 -4.29 48.36
C GLU A 212 17.78 -3.31 48.36
N LEU A 213 17.56 -2.11 48.89
CA LEU A 213 18.49 -1.49 49.82
C LEU A 213 17.66 -0.73 50.86
N SER A 214 16.89 -1.52 51.63
CA SER A 214 16.61 -1.19 53.01
C SER A 214 17.91 -1.38 53.83
N VAL A 215 18.78 -0.37 53.79
CA VAL A 215 19.74 -0.15 54.88
C VAL A 215 19.12 0.96 55.72
N LYS A 216 18.29 0.60 56.70
CA LYS A 216 18.68 0.46 58.11
C LYS A 216 19.43 1.69 58.64
N ARG A 217 18.70 2.39 59.51
CA ARG A 217 19.07 3.42 60.50
C ARG A 217 19.06 4.87 60.03
#